data_AF-A0A0T5VMZ0-F1
#
_entry.id   AF-A0A0T5VMZ0-F1
#
_cell.length_a   1.000
_cell.length_b   1.000
_cell.length_c   1.000
_cell.angle_alpha   90.00
_cell.angle_beta   90.00
_cell.angle_gamma   90.00
#
_symmetry.space_group_name_H-M   'P 1'
#
loop_
_entity.id
_entity.type
_entity.pdbx_description
1 polymer ?
#
loop_
_entity_poly.entity_id
_entity_poly.type
_entity_poly.pdbx_seq_one_letter_code
_entity_poly.pdbx_strand_id
1 'polypeptide(L)'
;MQDREFTDSVYPEMRYQQQLNLELQKMADAPEIKDLGFRRENENQAYIQQLAANTNTQNQFSQTSLKEEHVQKLTLLRQHNPVQFEQLHSLLIDSDQKMISFHVKATGSTGLLNPDLRAWAEAKIAHWTANLHEIQRLKK
;
A
#
# COMPACT_ATOMS: atom_id res chain seq x y z
N MET A 1 6.97 1.41 19.63
CA MET A 1 6.06 0.61 18.77
C MET A 1 6.52 -0.84 18.78
N GLN A 2 5.60 -1.80 18.96
CA GLN A 2 5.92 -3.23 18.82
C GLN A 2 5.80 -3.66 17.35
N ASP A 3 6.52 -4.72 16.97
CA ASP A 3 6.47 -5.29 15.61
C ASP A 3 5.03 -5.61 15.18
N ARG A 4 4.23 -6.15 16.11
CA ARG A 4 2.80 -6.44 15.88
C ARG A 4 1.96 -5.19 15.64
N GLU A 5 2.23 -4.10 16.36
CA GLU A 5 1.51 -2.83 16.17
C GLU A 5 1.79 -2.23 14.78
N PHE A 6 3.02 -2.40 14.29
CA PHE A 6 3.41 -1.99 12.95
C PHE A 6 2.71 -2.85 11.88
N THR A 7 2.71 -4.18 12.02
CA THR A 7 2.04 -5.07 11.06
C THR A 7 0.52 -4.92 11.07
N ASP A 8 -0.10 -4.70 12.24
CA ASP A 8 -1.53 -4.42 12.38
C ASP A 8 -1.94 -3.10 11.70
N SER A 9 -1.01 -2.17 11.55
CA SER A 9 -1.22 -0.93 10.79
C SER A 9 -1.00 -1.12 9.29
N VAL A 10 0.08 -1.80 8.90
CA VAL A 10 0.54 -1.94 7.52
C VAL A 10 -0.31 -2.93 6.72
N TYR A 11 -0.61 -4.11 7.26
CA TYR A 11 -1.27 -5.15 6.46
C TYR A 11 -2.65 -4.77 5.94
N PRO A 12 -3.53 -4.09 6.71
CA PRO A 12 -4.82 -3.66 6.18
C PRO A 12 -4.69 -2.61 5.08
N GLU A 13 -3.64 -1.77 5.12
CA GLU A 13 -3.33 -0.81 4.07
C GLU A 13 -2.79 -1.51 2.82
N MET A 14 -1.91 -2.50 2.97
CA MET A 14 -1.44 -3.34 1.86
C MET A 14 -2.60 -4.07 1.17
N ARG A 15 -3.55 -4.61 1.94
CA ARG A 15 -4.79 -5.19 1.39
C ARG A 15 -5.60 -4.18 0.59
N TYR A 16 -5.66 -2.94 1.05
CA TYR A 16 -6.34 -1.87 0.34
C TYR A 16 -5.62 -1.51 -0.95
N GLN A 17 -4.28 -1.36 -0.92
CA GLN A 17 -3.48 -1.14 -2.13
C GLN A 17 -3.65 -2.24 -3.18
N GLN A 18 -3.73 -3.51 -2.79
CA GLN A 18 -4.03 -4.60 -3.73
C GLN A 18 -5.34 -4.36 -4.47
N GLN A 19 -6.39 -3.94 -3.76
CA GLN A 19 -7.68 -3.65 -4.40
C GLN A 19 -7.60 -2.45 -5.35
N LEU A 20 -6.86 -1.39 -5.00
CA LEU A 20 -6.66 -0.23 -5.86
C LEU A 20 -5.84 -0.60 -7.12
N ASN A 21 -4.78 -1.39 -6.97
CA ASN A 21 -3.96 -1.87 -8.07
C ASN A 21 -4.78 -2.75 -9.04
N LEU A 22 -5.70 -3.58 -8.53
CA LEU A 22 -6.63 -4.33 -9.36
C LEU A 22 -7.58 -3.42 -10.17
N GLU A 23 -7.97 -2.26 -9.64
CA GLU A 23 -8.76 -1.30 -10.43
C GLU A 23 -7.91 -0.64 -11.53
N LEU A 24 -6.61 -0.35 -11.29
CA LEU A 24 -5.69 0.12 -12.35
C LEU A 24 -5.59 -0.89 -13.49
N GLN A 25 -5.48 -2.19 -13.15
CA GLN A 25 -5.37 -3.27 -14.14
C GLN A 25 -6.60 -3.39 -15.07
N LYS A 26 -7.75 -2.85 -14.66
CA LYS A 26 -8.99 -2.85 -15.44
C LYS A 26 -9.08 -1.67 -16.43
N MET A 27 -8.17 -0.69 -16.37
CA MET A 27 -8.17 0.47 -17.26
C MET A 27 -7.69 0.08 -18.66
N ALA A 28 -8.61 -0.43 -19.47
CA ALA A 28 -8.31 -0.96 -20.80
C ALA A 28 -7.91 0.13 -21.82
N ASP A 29 -8.32 1.36 -21.59
CA ASP A 29 -8.05 2.53 -22.43
C ASP A 29 -6.67 3.17 -22.18
N ALA A 30 -5.95 2.74 -21.13
CA ALA A 30 -4.64 3.28 -20.75
C ALA A 30 -3.65 2.15 -20.41
N PRO A 31 -2.98 1.55 -21.41
CA PRO A 31 -2.06 0.42 -21.23
C PRO A 31 -0.96 0.68 -20.20
N GLU A 32 -0.40 1.88 -20.17
CA GLU A 32 0.64 2.29 -19.21
C GLU A 32 0.14 2.29 -17.76
N ILE A 33 -1.12 2.70 -17.54
CA ILE A 33 -1.77 2.67 -16.22
C ILE A 33 -2.06 1.23 -15.80
N LYS A 34 -2.51 0.41 -16.75
CA LYS A 34 -2.72 -1.02 -16.54
C LYS A 34 -1.42 -1.75 -16.16
N ASP A 35 -0.34 -1.50 -16.89
CA ASP A 35 0.97 -2.10 -16.64
C ASP A 35 1.55 -1.69 -15.28
N LEU A 36 1.36 -0.42 -14.90
CA LEU A 36 1.67 0.06 -13.55
C LEU A 36 0.94 -0.76 -12.48
N GLY A 37 -0.35 -1.04 -12.68
CA GLY A 37 -1.15 -1.85 -11.76
C GLY A 37 -0.59 -3.26 -11.56
N PHE A 38 -0.03 -3.89 -12.60
CA PHE A 38 0.64 -5.19 -12.48
C PHE A 38 1.98 -5.09 -11.76
N ARG A 39 2.80 -4.10 -12.10
CA ARG A 39 4.10 -3.91 -11.45
C ARG A 39 3.96 -3.65 -9.96
N ARG A 40 3.07 -2.74 -9.56
CA ARG A 40 2.81 -2.43 -8.14
C ARG A 40 2.30 -3.64 -7.37
N GLU A 41 1.50 -4.52 -7.98
CA GLU A 41 1.08 -5.76 -7.33
C GLU A 41 2.27 -6.68 -7.04
N ASN A 42 3.17 -6.87 -8.01
CA ASN A 42 4.38 -7.69 -7.81
C ASN A 42 5.29 -7.11 -6.71
N GLU A 43 5.49 -5.80 -6.71
CA GLU A 43 6.27 -5.10 -5.68
C GLU A 43 5.62 -5.23 -4.29
N ASN A 44 4.30 -5.08 -4.22
CA ASN A 44 3.53 -5.24 -2.98
C ASN A 44 3.65 -6.66 -2.41
N GLN A 45 3.60 -7.69 -3.25
CA GLN A 45 3.82 -9.08 -2.81
C GLN A 45 5.22 -9.28 -2.23
N ALA A 46 6.26 -8.76 -2.90
CA ALA A 46 7.63 -8.83 -2.41
C ALA A 46 7.78 -8.09 -1.05
N TYR A 47 7.13 -6.93 -0.91
CA TYR A 47 7.09 -6.19 0.35
C TYR A 47 6.42 -7.01 1.48
N ILE A 48 5.26 -7.61 1.21
CA ILE A 48 4.51 -8.42 2.20
C ILE A 48 5.36 -9.61 2.68
N GLN A 49 6.02 -10.30 1.75
CA GLN A 49 6.90 -11.43 2.06
C GLN A 49 8.08 -11.01 2.94
N GLN A 50 8.73 -9.89 2.61
CA GLN A 50 9.83 -9.35 3.42
C GLN A 50 9.37 -8.92 4.81
N LEU A 51 8.24 -8.22 4.91
CA LEU A 51 7.68 -7.82 6.20
C LEU A 51 7.40 -9.05 7.05
N ALA A 52 6.69 -10.04 6.50
CA ALA A 52 6.37 -11.27 7.19
C ALA A 52 7.60 -12.05 7.69
N ALA A 53 8.68 -12.06 6.91
CA ALA A 53 9.95 -12.67 7.32
C ALA A 53 10.61 -11.89 8.47
N ASN A 54 10.60 -10.56 8.42
CA ASN A 54 11.22 -9.70 9.43
C ASN A 54 10.45 -9.65 10.76
N THR A 55 9.13 -9.89 10.73
CA THR A 55 8.27 -9.85 11.94
C THR A 55 7.75 -11.21 12.39
N ASN A 56 8.09 -12.29 11.68
CA ASN A 56 7.59 -13.65 11.90
C ASN A 56 6.05 -13.75 11.89
N THR A 57 5.43 -13.18 10.85
CA THR A 57 3.96 -13.02 10.70
C THR A 57 3.45 -13.59 9.36
N GLN A 58 4.00 -14.73 8.93
CA GLN A 58 3.76 -15.37 7.62
C GLN A 58 2.28 -15.58 7.30
N ASN A 59 1.44 -15.82 8.31
CA ASN A 59 0.00 -16.05 8.14
C ASN A 59 -0.87 -14.82 8.45
N GLN A 60 -0.29 -13.73 8.98
CA GLN A 60 -1.10 -12.59 9.42
C GLN A 60 -1.72 -11.86 8.23
N PHE A 61 -0.96 -11.66 7.14
CA PHE A 61 -1.49 -10.98 5.97
C PHE A 61 -2.66 -11.72 5.31
N SER A 62 -2.56 -13.05 5.19
CA SER A 62 -3.64 -13.87 4.60
C SER A 62 -4.93 -13.77 5.42
N GLN A 63 -4.81 -13.64 6.74
CA GLN A 63 -5.91 -13.44 7.69
C GLN A 63 -6.39 -11.99 7.80
N THR A 64 -5.63 -11.03 7.27
CA THR A 64 -5.97 -9.61 7.36
C THR A 64 -7.09 -9.27 6.38
N SER A 65 -8.18 -8.74 6.92
CA SER A 65 -9.28 -8.15 6.16
C SER A 65 -9.06 -6.65 5.92
N LEU A 66 -9.82 -6.09 4.98
CA LEU A 66 -9.92 -4.64 4.82
C LEU A 66 -10.57 -4.04 6.07
N LYS A 67 -10.09 -2.85 6.47
CA LYS A 67 -10.80 -2.02 7.44
C LYS A 67 -12.11 -1.51 6.84
N GLU A 68 -13.09 -1.24 7.70
CA GLU A 68 -14.40 -0.72 7.29
C GLU A 68 -14.26 0.56 6.44
N GLU A 69 -13.37 1.48 6.84
CA GLU A 69 -13.07 2.69 6.07
C GLU A 69 -12.59 2.39 4.63
N HIS A 70 -11.77 1.35 4.44
CA HIS A 70 -11.29 0.93 3.13
C HIS A 70 -12.42 0.33 2.31
N VAL A 71 -13.29 -0.49 2.93
CA VAL A 71 -14.48 -1.05 2.28
C VAL A 71 -15.41 0.06 1.78
N GLN A 72 -15.65 1.09 2.61
CA GLN A 72 -16.49 2.24 2.23
C GLN A 72 -15.88 3.01 1.05
N LYS A 73 -14.57 3.32 1.11
CA LYS A 73 -13.87 4.00 0.00
C LYS A 73 -13.91 3.21 -1.31
N LEU A 74 -13.67 1.89 -1.26
CA LEU A 74 -13.77 1.03 -2.44
C LEU A 74 -15.21 0.94 -2.97
N THR A 75 -16.20 0.90 -2.08
CA THR A 75 -17.61 0.88 -2.47
C THR A 75 -17.96 2.15 -3.24
N LEU A 76 -17.59 3.33 -2.72
CA LEU A 76 -17.79 4.61 -3.40
C LEU A 76 -17.05 4.69 -4.73
N LEU A 77 -15.80 4.22 -4.79
CA LEU A 77 -15.03 4.17 -6.03
C LEU A 77 -15.73 3.35 -7.12
N ARG A 78 -16.30 2.21 -6.73
CA ARG A 78 -16.95 1.24 -7.63
C ARG A 78 -18.41 1.59 -7.98
N GLN A 79 -18.97 2.67 -7.42
CA GLN A 79 -20.29 3.17 -7.84
C GLN A 79 -20.28 3.67 -9.29
N HIS A 80 -19.11 4.04 -9.82
CA HIS A 80 -18.92 4.40 -11.22
C HIS A 80 -18.34 3.21 -11.99
N ASN A 81 -18.95 2.86 -13.13
CA ASN A 81 -18.47 1.83 -14.04
C ASN A 81 -18.44 2.36 -15.49
N PRO A 82 -17.26 2.59 -16.11
CA PRO A 82 -15.93 2.32 -15.54
C PRO A 82 -15.59 3.23 -14.35
N VAL A 83 -14.69 2.76 -13.49
CA VAL A 83 -14.15 3.54 -12.37
C VAL A 83 -13.53 4.84 -12.90
N GLN A 84 -13.84 5.96 -12.26
CA GLN A 84 -13.25 7.25 -12.61
C GLN A 84 -11.78 7.29 -12.19
N PHE A 85 -10.91 7.65 -13.13
CA PHE A 85 -9.46 7.65 -12.88
C PHE A 85 -9.08 8.64 -11.79
N GLU A 86 -9.68 9.83 -11.77
CA GLU A 86 -9.39 10.89 -10.81
C GLU A 86 -9.64 10.43 -9.37
N GLN A 87 -10.73 9.68 -9.16
CA GLN A 87 -11.06 9.13 -7.85
C GLN A 87 -10.11 8.01 -7.45
N LEU A 88 -9.80 7.07 -8.36
CA LEU A 88 -8.81 6.02 -8.10
C LEU A 88 -7.43 6.62 -7.80
N HIS A 89 -7.02 7.61 -8.59
CA HIS A 89 -5.76 8.32 -8.47
C HIS A 89 -5.62 8.99 -7.10
N SER A 90 -6.65 9.70 -6.64
CA SER A 90 -6.64 10.30 -5.29
C SER A 90 -6.47 9.24 -4.19
N LEU A 91 -7.15 8.09 -4.31
CA LEU A 91 -7.06 7.02 -3.31
C LEU A 91 -5.68 6.34 -3.30
N LEU A 92 -5.04 6.18 -4.45
CA LEU A 92 -3.67 5.67 -4.56
C LEU A 92 -2.66 6.61 -3.90
N ILE A 93 -2.79 7.92 -4.13
CA ILE A 93 -1.97 8.96 -3.48
C ILE A 93 -2.13 8.87 -1.95
N ASP A 94 -3.36 8.87 -1.46
CA ASP A 94 -3.64 8.83 -0.02
C ASP A 94 -3.04 7.57 0.62
N SER A 95 -3.16 6.42 -0.06
CA SER A 95 -2.64 5.15 0.42
C SER A 95 -1.11 5.13 0.45
N ASP A 96 -0.43 5.64 -0.59
CA ASP A 96 1.04 5.74 -0.61
C ASP A 96 1.54 6.69 0.49
N GLN A 97 0.87 7.84 0.71
CA GLN A 97 1.17 8.75 1.81
C GLN A 97 0.96 8.10 3.19
N LYS A 98 -0.06 7.26 3.33
CA LYS A 98 -0.32 6.50 4.56
C LYS A 98 0.80 5.50 4.83
N MET A 99 1.24 4.78 3.80
CA MET A 99 2.37 3.86 3.88
C MET A 99 3.66 4.58 4.30
N ILE A 100 3.98 5.73 3.70
CA ILE A 100 5.11 6.58 4.11
C ILE A 100 4.97 6.95 5.60
N SER A 101 3.78 7.39 6.01
CA SER A 101 3.51 7.81 7.39
C SER A 101 3.71 6.68 8.41
N PHE A 102 3.32 5.44 8.07
CA PHE A 102 3.58 4.29 8.93
C PHE A 102 5.08 4.04 9.11
N HIS A 103 5.86 4.13 8.04
CA HIS A 103 7.30 3.92 8.09
C HIS A 103 8.03 5.05 8.83
N VAL A 104 7.66 6.31 8.60
CA VAL A 104 8.21 7.45 9.36
C VAL A 104 7.98 7.25 10.86
N LYS A 105 6.76 6.87 11.28
CA LYS A 105 6.46 6.55 12.68
C LYS A 105 7.29 5.39 13.21
N ALA A 106 7.44 4.33 12.41
CA ALA A 106 8.24 3.16 12.74
C ALA A 106 9.74 3.49 12.94
N THR A 107 10.26 4.49 12.23
CA THR A 107 11.66 4.94 12.33
C THR A 107 11.93 6.01 13.38
N GLY A 108 10.87 6.64 13.90
CA GLY A 108 10.99 7.72 14.87
C GLY A 108 11.55 7.29 16.22
N SER A 109 11.79 8.26 17.10
CA SER A 109 12.37 8.04 18.45
C SER A 109 11.57 7.09 19.33
N THR A 110 10.25 6.96 19.10
CA THR A 110 9.34 6.04 19.81
C THR A 110 8.86 4.87 18.92
N GLY A 111 9.51 4.68 17.78
CA GLY A 111 9.17 3.70 16.75
C GLY A 111 9.49 2.25 17.14
N LEU A 112 9.79 1.43 16.13
CA LEU A 112 10.03 -0.01 16.28
C LEU A 112 11.22 -0.30 17.19
N LEU A 113 11.06 -1.19 18.16
CA LEU A 113 12.14 -1.50 19.11
C LEU A 113 13.25 -2.35 18.48
N ASN A 114 12.91 -3.20 17.52
CA ASN A 114 13.86 -4.02 16.78
C ASN A 114 14.69 -3.13 15.80
N PRO A 115 16.01 -3.01 15.97
CA PRO A 115 16.84 -2.13 15.14
C PRO A 115 16.92 -2.57 13.68
N ASP A 116 16.94 -3.88 13.41
CA ASP A 116 17.01 -4.41 12.04
C ASP A 116 15.71 -4.13 11.29
N LEU A 117 14.57 -4.36 11.95
CA LEU A 117 13.26 -4.04 11.39
C LEU A 117 13.08 -2.51 11.22
N ARG A 118 13.60 -1.70 12.15
CA ARG A 118 13.59 -0.24 12.03
C ARG A 118 14.38 0.23 10.81
N ALA A 119 15.61 -0.28 10.62
CA ALA A 119 16.44 0.05 9.46
C ALA A 119 15.80 -0.43 8.15
N TRP A 120 15.18 -1.61 8.15
CA TRP A 120 14.39 -2.08 7.01
C TRP A 120 13.22 -1.14 6.71
N ALA A 121 12.47 -0.71 7.73
CA ALA A 121 11.36 0.21 7.55
C ALA A 121 11.83 1.57 7.01
N GLU A 122 12.96 2.08 7.48
CA GLU A 122 13.58 3.29 6.96
C GLU A 122 13.90 3.18 5.47
N ALA A 123 14.54 2.07 5.06
CA ALA A 123 14.86 1.82 3.66
C ALA A 123 13.61 1.76 2.76
N LYS A 124 12.45 1.35 3.29
CA LYS A 124 11.19 1.31 2.54
C LYS A 124 10.53 2.67 2.33
N ILE A 125 10.92 3.72 3.06
CA ILE A 125 10.40 5.08 2.82
C ILE A 125 10.70 5.53 1.38
N ALA A 126 11.90 5.25 0.88
CA ALA A 126 12.28 5.60 -0.49
C ALA A 126 11.42 4.88 -1.54
N HIS A 127 11.09 3.60 -1.30
CA HIS A 127 10.20 2.83 -2.16
C HIS A 127 8.79 3.46 -2.23
N TRP A 128 8.18 3.75 -1.09
CA TRP A 128 6.84 4.36 -1.06
C TRP A 128 6.82 5.79 -1.63
N THR A 129 7.90 6.54 -1.44
CA THR A 129 8.05 7.88 -2.03
C THR A 129 8.16 7.80 -3.55
N ALA A 130 8.88 6.82 -4.09
CA ALA A 130 8.96 6.60 -5.53
C ALA A 130 7.58 6.23 -6.11
N ASN A 131 6.83 5.35 -5.43
CA ASN A 131 5.46 4.99 -5.81
C ASN A 131 4.53 6.20 -5.81
N LEU A 132 4.60 7.03 -4.76
CA LEU A 132 3.82 8.27 -4.67
C LEU A 132 4.14 9.23 -5.82
N HIS A 133 5.43 9.45 -6.10
CA HIS A 133 5.86 10.33 -7.19
C HIS A 133 5.42 9.82 -8.56
N GLU A 134 5.45 8.51 -8.77
CA GLU A 134 4.99 7.90 -10.01
C GLU A 134 3.49 8.11 -10.20
N ILE A 135 2.69 7.83 -9.17
CA ILE A 135 1.24 8.05 -9.21
C ILE A 135 0.92 9.51 -9.47
N GLN A 136 1.51 10.45 -8.73
CA GLN A 136 1.25 11.89 -8.88
C GLN A 136 1.57 12.43 -10.28
N ARG A 137 2.45 11.75 -11.03
CA ARG A 137 2.79 12.12 -12.42
C ARG A 137 1.84 11.53 -13.45
N LEU A 138 1.00 10.56 -13.07
CA LEU A 138 0.00 10.03 -13.98
C LEU A 138 -0.98 11.13 -14.36
N LYS A 139 -1.21 11.22 -15.66
CA LYS A 139 -2.25 12.02 -16.27
C LYS A 139 -3.03 11.07 -17.16
N LYS A 140 -4.36 11.13 -17.06
CA LYS A 140 -5.23 10.48 -18.04
C LYS A 140 -5.42 11.40 -19.23
#